data_AF-A0A7W5DNT5-F1
#
_entry.id   AF-A0A7W5DNT5-F1
#
_cell.length_a   1.000
_cell.length_b   1.000
_cell.length_c   1.000
_cell.angle_alpha   90.00
_cell.angle_beta   90.00
_cell.angle_gamma   90.00
#
_symmetry.space_group_name_H-M   'P 1'
#
loop_
_entity.id
_entity.type
_entity.pdbx_description
1 polymer ?
#
loop_
_entity_poly.entity_id
_entity_poly.type
_entity_poly.pdbx_seq_one_letter_code
_entity_poly.pdbx_strand_id
1 'polypeptide(L)'
;MNCFTCEHYFDAYFEGVLSSEMKSQMEEHLDSCKSCAAMYALWQKAEYMIKEEKSTSSNPFLATRVMSKLEMPSETAARKQLVFKPVTIAFIVGIAVFLGVILGNLYQPVKLHPAISEEMFYLNDGAIEPIAFYEAK
;
A
#
# COMPACT_ATOMS: atom_id res chain seq x y z
N MET A 1 -20.04 -56.33 12.64
CA MET A 1 -19.17 -55.27 13.21
C MET A 1 -19.44 -55.09 14.72
N ASN A 2 -18.48 -54.57 15.50
CA ASN A 2 -18.67 -54.15 16.90
C ASN A 2 -18.94 -52.63 17.00
N CYS A 3 -19.44 -52.15 18.15
CA CYS A 3 -19.83 -50.74 18.31
C CYS A 3 -18.66 -49.75 18.17
N PHE A 4 -17.47 -50.12 18.63
CA PHE A 4 -16.28 -49.26 18.56
C PHE A 4 -15.82 -49.03 17.12
N THR A 5 -15.77 -50.10 16.33
CA THR A 5 -15.45 -50.03 14.91
C THR A 5 -16.53 -49.27 14.15
N CYS A 6 -17.80 -49.42 14.54
CA CYS A 6 -18.91 -48.67 13.95
C CYS A 6 -18.73 -47.16 14.11
N GLU A 7 -18.41 -46.69 15.31
CA GLU A 7 -18.18 -45.27 15.61
C GLU A 7 -17.05 -44.68 14.76
N HIS A 8 -15.94 -45.41 14.60
CA HIS A 8 -14.81 -44.96 13.80
C HIS A 8 -15.10 -44.81 12.30
N TYR A 9 -16.14 -45.46 11.78
CA TYR A 9 -16.48 -45.44 10.36
C TYR A 9 -17.67 -44.52 10.02
N PHE A 10 -18.18 -43.73 10.97
CA PHE A 10 -19.30 -42.82 10.71
C PHE A 10 -19.01 -41.79 9.61
N ASP A 11 -17.87 -41.08 9.70
CA ASP A 11 -17.48 -40.07 8.72
C ASP A 11 -17.40 -40.69 7.31
N ALA A 12 -16.67 -41.79 7.20
CA ALA A 12 -16.47 -42.48 5.93
C ALA A 12 -17.77 -43.07 5.37
N TYR A 13 -18.71 -43.50 6.24
CA TYR A 13 -20.02 -44.02 5.84
C TYR A 13 -20.92 -42.91 5.32
N PHE A 14 -20.92 -41.75 5.98
CA PHE A 14 -21.67 -40.58 5.54
C PHE A 14 -21.16 -39.99 4.23
N GLU A 15 -19.83 -39.97 4.05
CA GLU A 15 -19.20 -39.54 2.78
C GLU A 15 -19.37 -40.57 1.66
N GLY A 16 -19.85 -41.79 1.98
CA GLY A 16 -20.09 -42.85 1.00
C GLY A 16 -18.80 -43.48 0.44
N VAL A 17 -17.68 -43.37 1.15
CA VAL A 17 -16.36 -43.86 0.71
C VAL A 17 -16.03 -45.28 1.23
N LEU A 18 -16.93 -45.90 1.98
CA LEU A 18 -16.76 -47.30 2.43
C LEU A 18 -16.80 -48.29 1.25
N SER A 19 -16.02 -49.37 1.38
CA SER A 19 -16.16 -50.54 0.51
C SER A 19 -17.56 -51.16 0.66
N SER A 20 -18.05 -51.82 -0.40
CA SER A 20 -19.37 -52.45 -0.41
C SER A 20 -19.56 -53.46 0.73
N GLU A 21 -18.51 -54.20 1.08
CA GLU A 21 -18.51 -55.16 2.18
C GLU A 21 -18.68 -54.48 3.55
N MET A 22 -17.91 -53.42 3.82
CA MET A 22 -18.01 -52.71 5.10
C MET A 22 -19.31 -51.92 5.22
N LYS A 23 -19.84 -51.42 4.11
CA LYS A 23 -21.15 -50.77 4.08
C LYS A 23 -22.26 -51.72 4.53
N SER A 24 -22.26 -52.95 4.01
CA SER A 24 -23.23 -53.99 4.42
C SER A 24 -23.13 -54.31 5.91
N GLN A 25 -21.90 -54.48 6.43
CA GLN A 25 -21.69 -54.73 7.86
C GLN A 25 -22.09 -53.55 8.76
N MET A 26 -22.02 -52.32 8.24
CA MET A 26 -22.49 -51.11 8.93
C MET A 26 -24.01 -51.05 8.98
N GLU A 27 -24.68 -51.27 7.85
CA GLU A 27 -26.15 -51.26 7.77
C GLU A 27 -26.76 -52.33 8.68
N GLU A 28 -26.21 -53.55 8.66
CA GLU A 28 -26.63 -54.63 9.56
C GLU A 28 -26.44 -54.25 11.05
N HIS A 29 -25.34 -53.57 11.37
CA HIS A 29 -25.07 -53.16 12.75
C HIS A 29 -25.98 -52.00 13.20
N LEU A 30 -26.28 -51.04 12.33
CA LEU A 30 -27.19 -49.94 12.63
C LEU A 30 -28.63 -50.44 12.80
N ASP A 31 -29.05 -51.46 12.04
CA ASP A 31 -30.38 -52.09 12.19
C ASP A 31 -30.51 -52.90 13.50
N SER A 32 -29.43 -53.56 13.92
CA SER A 32 -29.43 -54.40 15.13
C SER A 32 -29.13 -53.63 16.43
N CYS A 33 -28.36 -52.54 16.36
CA CYS A 33 -27.86 -51.81 17.53
C CYS A 33 -28.48 -50.41 17.65
N LYS A 34 -29.48 -50.29 18.56
CA LYS A 34 -30.18 -49.02 18.81
C LYS A 34 -29.27 -47.88 19.27
N SER A 35 -28.21 -48.16 20.03
CA SER A 35 -27.30 -47.12 20.51
C SER A 35 -26.48 -46.53 19.37
N CYS A 36 -25.93 -47.37 18.50
CA CYS A 36 -25.18 -46.92 17.33
C CYS A 36 -26.08 -46.17 16.34
N ALA A 37 -27.32 -46.64 16.14
CA ALA A 37 -28.31 -45.94 15.31
C ALA A 37 -28.65 -44.54 15.85
N ALA A 38 -28.89 -44.42 17.16
CA ALA A 38 -29.17 -43.13 17.80
C ALA A 38 -27.96 -42.19 17.72
N MET A 39 -26.75 -42.71 17.94
CA MET A 39 -25.51 -41.94 17.85
C MET A 39 -25.26 -41.44 16.43
N TYR A 40 -25.43 -42.30 15.43
CA TYR A 40 -25.30 -41.92 14.03
C TYR A 40 -26.33 -40.86 13.61
N ALA A 41 -27.58 -40.96 14.09
CA ALA A 41 -28.60 -39.93 13.85
C ALA A 41 -28.25 -38.57 14.48
N LEU A 42 -27.60 -38.55 15.65
CA LEU A 42 -27.10 -37.31 16.25
C LEU A 42 -25.93 -36.73 15.45
N TRP A 43 -25.00 -37.59 15.06
CA TRP A 43 -23.84 -37.22 14.25
C TRP A 43 -24.28 -36.63 12.89
N GLN A 44 -25.26 -37.23 12.21
CA GLN A 44 -25.82 -36.72 10.96
C GLN A 44 -26.43 -35.32 11.10
N LYS A 45 -27.08 -35.03 12.23
CA LYS A 45 -27.60 -33.69 12.54
C LYS A 45 -26.48 -32.69 12.78
N ALA A 46 -25.42 -33.09 13.48
CA ALA A 46 -24.26 -32.23 13.71
C ALA A 46 -23.59 -31.83 12.39
N GLU A 47 -23.36 -32.78 11.49
CA GLU A 47 -22.82 -32.50 10.15
C GLU A 47 -23.71 -31.57 9.33
N TYR A 48 -25.03 -31.75 9.40
CA TYR A 48 -25.97 -30.85 8.73
C TYR A 48 -25.86 -29.41 9.26
N MET A 49 -25.85 -29.22 10.59
CA MET A 49 -25.70 -27.90 11.20
C MET A 49 -24.36 -27.25 10.85
N ILE A 50 -23.26 -28.01 10.88
CA ILE A 50 -21.94 -27.52 10.48
C ILE A 50 -21.97 -27.06 9.02
N LYS A 51 -22.59 -27.84 8.14
CA LYS A 51 -22.69 -27.49 6.72
C LYS A 51 -23.54 -26.25 6.49
N GLU A 52 -24.63 -26.09 7.23
CA GLU A 52 -25.50 -24.92 7.19
C GLU A 52 -24.76 -23.65 7.67
N GLU A 53 -24.10 -23.70 8.82
CA GLU A 53 -23.30 -22.58 9.35
C GLU A 53 -22.14 -22.23 8.42
N LYS A 54 -21.46 -23.25 7.89
CA LYS A 54 -20.33 -23.07 6.96
C LYS A 54 -20.78 -22.60 5.58
N SER A 55 -22.07 -22.64 5.25
CA SER A 55 -22.62 -22.14 3.99
C SER A 55 -22.67 -20.60 3.90
N THR A 56 -21.82 -19.92 4.67
CA THR A 56 -21.62 -18.47 4.55
C THR A 56 -21.27 -18.12 3.11
N SER A 57 -22.08 -17.24 2.50
CA SER A 57 -21.87 -16.76 1.14
C SER A 57 -20.43 -16.27 0.98
N SER A 58 -19.67 -16.88 0.07
CA SER A 58 -18.32 -16.42 -0.28
C SER A 58 -18.37 -14.93 -0.56
N ASN A 59 -17.60 -14.12 0.17
CA ASN A 59 -17.58 -12.68 0.00
C ASN A 59 -17.16 -12.38 -1.45
N PRO A 60 -18.06 -11.80 -2.29
CA PRO A 60 -17.83 -11.68 -3.72
C PRO A 60 -16.63 -10.77 -4.05
N PHE A 61 -16.22 -9.92 -3.10
CA PHE A 61 -15.11 -8.99 -3.27
C PHE A 61 -13.78 -9.53 -2.73
N LEU A 62 -13.78 -10.65 -1.99
CA LEU A 62 -12.56 -11.21 -1.42
C LEU A 62 -11.62 -11.73 -2.52
N ALA A 63 -12.17 -12.44 -3.51
CA ALA A 63 -11.41 -12.89 -4.68
C ALA A 63 -10.81 -11.69 -5.45
N THR A 64 -11.62 -10.66 -5.72
CA THR A 64 -11.15 -9.43 -6.39
C THR A 64 -10.04 -8.74 -5.61
N ARG A 65 -10.17 -8.65 -4.28
CA ARG A 65 -9.15 -7.98 -3.44
C ARG A 65 -7.84 -8.77 -3.42
N VAL A 66 -7.90 -10.09 -3.35
CA VAL A 66 -6.71 -10.95 -3.42
C VAL A 66 -6.04 -10.82 -4.79
N MET A 67 -6.80 -10.95 -5.88
CA MET A 67 -6.28 -10.80 -7.24
C MET A 67 -5.64 -9.43 -7.45
N SER A 68 -6.28 -8.35 -6.98
CA SER A 68 -5.72 -7.00 -7.09
C SER A 68 -4.37 -6.85 -6.38
N LYS A 69 -4.16 -7.51 -5.24
CA LYS A 69 -2.87 -7.47 -4.52
C LYS A 69 -1.79 -8.31 -5.21
N LEU A 70 -2.16 -9.39 -5.88
CA LEU A 70 -1.24 -10.24 -6.66
C LEU A 70 -0.86 -9.58 -7.99
N GLU A 71 -1.80 -8.89 -8.64
CA GLU A 71 -1.61 -8.21 -9.91
C GLU A 71 -0.81 -6.91 -9.79
N MET A 72 -0.79 -6.26 -8.62
CA MET A 72 0.04 -5.08 -8.38
C MET A 72 1.52 -5.46 -8.52
N PRO A 73 2.20 -5.06 -9.63
CA PRO A 73 3.64 -5.25 -9.73
C PRO A 73 4.25 -4.27 -8.75
N SER A 74 4.83 -4.79 -7.68
CA SER A 74 5.39 -4.00 -6.58
C SER A 74 6.57 -3.09 -6.97
N GLU A 75 6.88 -2.88 -8.25
CA GLU A 75 8.15 -2.26 -8.67
C GLU A 75 8.09 -1.21 -9.78
N THR A 76 7.00 -1.05 -10.53
CA THR A 76 7.01 -0.15 -11.71
C THR A 76 6.65 1.30 -11.43
N ALA A 77 5.89 1.58 -10.36
CA ALA A 77 5.59 2.96 -9.96
C ALA A 77 6.78 3.68 -9.31
N ALA A 78 7.63 2.95 -8.57
CA ALA A 78 8.80 3.52 -7.89
C ALA A 78 9.94 3.87 -8.86
N ARG A 79 10.08 3.14 -9.98
CA ARG A 79 11.21 3.33 -10.92
C ARG A 79 11.09 4.59 -11.78
N LYS A 80 9.86 5.00 -12.14
CA LYS A 80 9.64 6.22 -12.95
C LYS A 80 9.88 7.51 -12.17
N GLN A 81 9.63 7.51 -10.85
CA GLN A 81 9.83 8.68 -9.99
C GLN A 81 11.31 8.94 -9.64
N LEU A 82 12.19 7.95 -9.82
CA LEU A 82 13.63 8.09 -9.54
C LEU A 82 14.40 8.87 -10.62
N VAL A 83 13.92 8.86 -11.88
CA VAL A 83 14.62 9.51 -13.01
C VAL A 83 14.33 11.02 -13.11
N PHE A 84 13.17 11.48 -12.63
CA PHE A 84 12.84 12.91 -12.64
C PHE A 84 13.61 13.71 -11.58
N LYS A 85 14.11 13.07 -10.51
CA LYS A 85 14.87 13.76 -9.46
C LYS A 85 16.21 14.35 -9.96
N PRO A 86 17.11 13.60 -10.64
CA PRO A 86 18.38 14.18 -11.10
C PRO A 86 18.20 15.29 -12.15
N VAL A 87 17.19 15.20 -13.02
CA VAL A 87 16.96 16.20 -14.08
C VAL A 87 16.57 17.55 -13.51
N THR A 88 15.70 17.58 -12.49
CA THR A 88 15.27 18.83 -11.85
C THR A 88 16.42 19.55 -11.14
N ILE A 89 17.32 18.81 -10.47
CA ILE A 89 18.48 19.38 -9.78
C ILE A 89 19.46 20.00 -10.79
N ALA A 90 19.78 19.29 -11.87
CA ALA A 90 20.66 19.81 -12.91
C ALA A 90 20.09 21.07 -13.58
N PHE A 91 18.77 21.13 -13.77
CA PHE A 91 18.10 22.30 -14.35
C PHE A 91 18.19 23.54 -13.45
N ILE A 92 17.98 23.39 -12.14
CA ILE A 92 18.09 24.50 -11.18
C ILE A 92 19.52 25.05 -11.14
N VAL A 93 20.53 24.17 -11.08
CA VAL A 93 21.94 24.57 -11.09
C VAL A 93 22.29 25.30 -12.40
N GLY A 94 21.82 24.81 -13.54
CA GLY A 94 22.02 25.46 -14.83
C GLY A 94 21.44 26.88 -14.88
N ILE A 95 20.23 27.07 -14.37
CA ILE A 95 19.60 28.40 -14.28
C ILE A 95 20.41 29.33 -13.38
N ALA A 96 20.84 28.87 -12.20
CA ALA A 96 21.59 29.69 -11.25
C ALA A 96 22.92 30.17 -11.84
N VAL A 97 23.66 29.29 -12.52
CA VAL A 97 24.92 29.65 -13.20
C VAL A 97 24.64 30.64 -14.34
N PHE A 98 23.64 30.39 -15.16
CA PHE A 98 23.30 31.27 -16.28
C PHE A 98 22.92 32.69 -15.82
N LEU A 99 22.08 32.80 -14.79
CA LEU A 99 21.73 34.09 -14.18
C LEU A 99 22.95 34.79 -13.59
N GLY A 100 23.85 34.05 -12.92
CA GLY A 100 25.09 34.59 -12.38
C GLY A 100 26.00 35.18 -13.47
N VAL A 101 26.16 34.49 -14.60
CA VAL A 101 26.95 34.99 -15.74
C VAL A 101 26.33 36.26 -16.33
N ILE A 102 25.00 36.29 -16.50
CA ILE A 102 24.30 37.47 -17.02
C ILE A 102 24.48 38.67 -16.11
N LEU A 103 24.24 38.51 -14.80
CA LEU A 103 24.40 39.58 -13.82
C LEU A 103 25.86 40.07 -13.74
N GLY A 104 26.83 39.15 -13.80
CA GLY A 104 28.25 39.51 -13.82
C GLY A 104 28.65 40.27 -15.09
N ASN A 105 28.08 39.93 -16.24
CA ASN A 105 28.37 40.63 -17.49
C ASN A 105 27.64 42.00 -17.60
N LEU A 106 26.45 42.11 -17.01
CA LEU A 106 25.72 43.37 -16.90
C LEU A 106 26.32 44.32 -15.87
N TYR A 107 27.19 43.83 -14.99
CA TYR A 107 27.90 44.66 -14.03
C TYR A 107 28.88 45.57 -14.79
N GLN A 108 28.43 46.78 -15.08
CA GLN A 108 29.35 47.85 -15.44
C GLN A 108 29.98 48.35 -14.14
N PRO A 109 31.31 48.25 -13.97
CA PRO A 109 31.96 48.94 -12.87
C PRO A 109 31.62 50.41 -13.00
N VAL A 110 31.15 51.03 -11.91
CA VAL A 110 30.98 52.48 -11.84
C VAL A 110 32.31 53.09 -12.24
N LYS A 111 32.38 53.67 -13.43
CA LYS A 111 33.53 54.46 -13.86
C LYS A 111 33.50 55.70 -12.98
N LEU A 112 34.22 55.67 -11.86
CA LEU A 112 34.49 56.86 -11.07
C LEU A 112 35.08 57.89 -12.05
N HIS A 113 34.35 58.97 -12.28
CA HIS A 113 34.86 60.09 -13.07
C HIS A 113 36.16 60.54 -12.40
N PRO A 114 37.27 60.72 -13.14
CA PRO A 114 38.59 60.98 -12.57
C PRO A 114 38.72 62.37 -11.89
N ALA A 115 37.60 63.07 -11.68
CA ALA A 115 37.56 64.41 -11.13
C ALA A 115 37.15 64.47 -9.65
N ILE A 116 36.83 63.33 -9.01
CA ILE A 116 36.41 63.32 -7.61
C ILE A 116 37.45 62.55 -6.81
N SER A 117 38.22 63.26 -5.99
CA SER A 117 39.16 62.64 -5.04
C SER A 117 38.38 61.79 -4.04
N GLU A 118 38.98 60.68 -3.59
CA GLU A 118 38.41 59.74 -2.62
C GLU A 118 37.91 60.46 -1.34
N GLU A 119 38.55 61.57 -0.98
CA GLU A 119 38.18 62.44 0.14
C GLU A 119 36.86 63.19 -0.08
N MET A 120 36.53 63.59 -1.31
CA MET A 120 35.28 64.29 -1.64
C MET A 120 34.05 63.37 -1.60
N PHE A 121 34.24 62.05 -1.67
CA PHE A 121 33.16 61.09 -1.48
C PHE A 121 32.71 61.02 -0.01
N TYR A 122 33.65 61.10 0.94
CA TYR A 122 33.35 61.10 2.38
C TYR A 122 32.86 62.46 2.90
N LEU A 123 33.02 63.55 2.13
CA LEU A 123 32.56 64.89 2.49
C LEU A 123 31.15 65.22 1.95
N ASN A 124 30.59 64.38 1.08
CA ASN A 124 29.27 64.65 0.48
C ASN A 124 28.14 64.00 1.30
N ASP A 125 27.97 64.46 2.55
CA ASP A 125 26.85 64.05 3.43
C ASP A 125 25.48 64.35 2.80
N GLY A 126 25.39 65.36 1.93
CA GLY A 126 24.16 65.73 1.23
C GLY A 126 23.64 64.69 0.23
N ALA A 127 24.46 63.73 -0.19
CA ALA A 127 24.02 62.60 -1.03
C ALA A 127 23.48 61.42 -0.21
N ILE A 128 23.82 61.34 1.08
CA ILE A 128 23.43 60.26 1.99
C ILE A 128 22.16 60.63 2.78
N GLU A 129 21.90 61.93 2.97
CA GLU A 129 20.67 62.40 3.62
C GLU A 129 19.53 62.66 2.61
N PRO A 130 18.32 62.12 2.85
CA PRO A 130 17.17 62.41 2.01
C PRO A 130 16.55 63.75 2.42
N ILE A 131 17.15 64.85 1.96
CA ILE A 131 16.68 66.24 2.19
C ILE A 131 15.21 66.48 1.80
N ALA A 132 14.65 65.62 0.94
CA ALA A 132 13.23 65.64 0.56
C ALA A 132 12.26 65.42 1.75
N PHE A 133 12.71 64.84 2.86
CA PHE A 133 11.85 64.64 4.05
C PHE A 133 11.60 65.92 4.87
N TYR A 134 12.40 66.98 4.67
CA TYR A 134 12.33 68.19 5.50
C TYR A 134 11.65 69.40 4.81
N GLU A 135 11.33 69.31 3.52
CA GLU A 135 10.63 70.39 2.78
C GLU A 135 9.09 70.34 2.93
N ALA A 136 8.54 69.35 3.64
CA ALA A 136 7.10 69.24 3.88
C ALA A 136 6.68 69.81 5.25
N LYS A 137 6.85 71.12 5.46
CA LYS A 137 6.08 71.89 6.45
C LYS A 137 6.01 73.38 6.13
#